data_AF-A0A2C6DK93-F1
#
_entry.id   AF-A0A2C6DK93-F1
#
_cell.length_a   1.000
_cell.length_b   1.000
_cell.length_c   1.000
_cell.angle_alpha   90.00
_cell.angle_beta   90.00
_cell.angle_gamma   90.00
#
_symmetry.space_group_name_H-M   'P 1'
#
loop_
_entity.id
_entity.type
_entity.pdbx_description
1 polymer ?
#
loop_
_entity_poly.entity_id
_entity_poly.type
_entity_poly.pdbx_seq_one_letter_code
_entity_poly.pdbx_strand_id
1 'polypeptide(L)' 'MSRATVKTFTDEEIIENLTHEGKNIDDYYLEETLSGNLSISACFNGQDFDFFWEDEQLRLAVLAFLKKRGARIVPYKD' A
#
# COMPACT_ATOMS: atom_id res chain seq x y z
N MET A 1 -14.35 18.01 -13.09
CA MET A 1 -13.22 17.50 -12.29
C MET A 1 -12.85 16.14 -12.85
N SER A 2 -11.65 15.97 -13.41
CA SER A 2 -11.23 14.68 -13.97
C SER A 2 -11.01 13.69 -12.84
N ARG A 3 -11.68 12.54 -12.90
CA ARG A 3 -11.40 11.39 -12.03
C ARG A 3 -9.93 11.01 -12.22
N ALA A 4 -9.14 11.08 -11.15
CA ALA A 4 -7.81 10.47 -11.15
C ALA A 4 -7.99 8.97 -11.43
N THR A 5 -7.28 8.46 -12.42
CA THR A 5 -7.26 7.03 -12.72
C THR A 5 -6.57 6.33 -11.56
N VAL A 6 -7.32 5.65 -10.70
CA VAL A 6 -6.73 4.80 -9.65
C VAL A 6 -6.01 3.67 -10.37
N LYS A 7 -4.67 3.64 -10.26
CA LYS A 7 -3.88 2.53 -10.76
C LYS A 7 -3.83 1.47 -9.66
N THR A 8 -4.03 0.22 -10.02
CA THR A 8 -3.94 -0.90 -9.09
C THR A 8 -2.61 -1.60 -9.32
N PHE A 9 -1.91 -1.97 -8.25
CA PHE A 9 -0.71 -2.80 -8.33
C PHE A 9 -1.03 -4.25 -7.98
N THR A 10 -0.38 -5.18 -8.66
CA THR A 10 -0.45 -6.62 -8.33
C THR A 10 0.48 -6.98 -7.18
N ASP A 11 0.22 -8.12 -6.53
CA ASP A 11 1.04 -8.65 -5.44
C ASP A 11 2.55 -8.77 -5.81
N GLU A 12 2.85 -9.17 -7.05
CA GLU A 12 4.22 -9.28 -7.57
C GLU A 12 4.90 -7.91 -7.68
N GLU A 13 4.19 -6.90 -8.23
CA GLU A 13 4.72 -5.53 -8.33
C GLU A 13 5.01 -4.94 -6.94
N ILE A 14 4.19 -5.28 -5.94
CA ILE A 14 4.39 -4.82 -4.56
C ILE A 14 5.66 -5.40 -3.96
N ILE A 15 5.87 -6.71 -4.09
CA ILE A 15 7.07 -7.37 -3.59
C ILE A 15 8.29 -6.79 -4.27
N GLU A 16 8.27 -6.65 -5.60
CA GLU A 16 9.38 -6.07 -6.35
C GLU A 16 9.70 -4.66 -5.85
N ASN A 17 8.71 -3.78 -5.70
CA ASN A 17 8.93 -2.40 -5.24
C ASN A 17 9.34 -2.31 -3.75
N LEU A 18 8.96 -3.28 -2.91
CA LEU A 18 9.33 -3.31 -1.49
C LEU A 18 10.73 -3.90 -1.24
N THR A 19 11.18 -4.80 -2.11
CA THR A 19 12.38 -5.63 -1.87
C THR A 19 13.54 -5.29 -2.79
N HIS A 20 13.29 -4.72 -3.97
CA HIS A 20 14.30 -4.28 -4.91
C HIS A 20 14.35 -2.75 -5.03
N GLU A 21 15.47 -2.18 -5.47
CA GLU A 21 15.60 -0.75 -5.83
C GLU A 21 14.84 -0.40 -7.14
N GLY A 22 13.72 -1.09 -7.42
CA GLY A 22 12.89 -0.89 -8.61
C GLY A 22 11.74 0.05 -8.29
N LYS A 23 11.69 1.20 -8.99
CA LYS A 23 10.76 2.35 -8.80
C LYS A 23 10.75 2.89 -7.36
N ASN A 24 11.16 4.16 -7.19
CA ASN A 24 11.07 4.85 -5.90
C ASN A 24 9.61 5.10 -5.53
N ILE A 25 9.00 4.18 -4.78
CA ILE A 25 7.82 4.51 -4.00
C ILE A 25 8.24 5.56 -2.96
N ASP A 26 7.55 6.69 -2.97
CA ASP A 26 7.89 7.85 -2.13
C ASP A 26 7.62 7.53 -0.65
N ASP A 27 6.53 6.79 -0.39
CA ASP A 27 6.15 6.40 0.97
C ASP A 27 5.22 5.16 0.97
N TYR A 28 5.35 4.34 2.02
CA TYR A 28 4.44 3.24 2.33
C TYR A 28 3.76 3.51 3.66
N TYR A 29 2.44 3.40 3.70
CA TYR A 29 1.67 3.63 4.91
C TYR A 29 0.55 2.60 5.08
N LEU A 30 0.04 2.51 6.30
CA LEU A 30 -1.11 1.68 6.61
C LEU A 30 -2.34 2.59 6.71
N GLU A 31 -3.43 2.18 6.09
CA GLU A 31 -4.66 2.94 6.09
C GLU A 31 -5.73 2.20 6.89
N GLU A 32 -6.39 2.89 7.81
CA GLU A 32 -7.47 2.33 8.61
C GLU A 32 -8.79 2.45 7.85
N THR A 33 -9.23 1.32 7.30
CA THR A 33 -10.49 1.21 6.55
C THR A 33 -11.71 1.44 7.46
N LEU A 34 -12.87 1.73 6.87
CA LEU A 34 -14.15 1.92 7.59
C LEU A 34 -14.55 0.73 8.51
N SER A 35 -13.99 -0.45 8.26
CA SER A 35 -14.21 -1.66 9.07
C SER A 35 -13.29 -1.77 10.29
N GLY A 36 -12.40 -0.80 10.51
CA GLY A 36 -11.34 -0.85 11.54
C GLY A 36 -10.17 -1.78 11.17
N ASN A 37 -10.16 -2.31 9.94
CA ASN A 37 -9.05 -3.09 9.43
C ASN A 37 -7.97 -2.19 8.83
N LEU A 38 -6.74 -2.66 8.85
CA LEU A 38 -5.62 -1.97 8.19
C LEU A 38 -5.42 -2.53 6.78
N SER A 39 -5.48 -1.65 5.78
CA SER A 39 -4.93 -1.87 4.45
C SER A 39 -3.52 -1.30 4.38
N ILE A 40 -2.75 -1.78 3.42
CA ILE A 40 -1.48 -1.16 3.05
C ILE A 40 -1.79 -0.29 1.84
N SER A 41 -1.19 0.89 1.79
CA SER A 41 -1.26 1.82 0.66
C SER A 41 0.12 2.44 0.43
N ALA A 42 0.34 2.97 -0.76
CA ALA A 42 1.59 3.62 -1.10
C ALA A 42 1.37 4.92 -1.87
N CYS A 43 2.34 5.82 -1.75
CA CYS A 43 2.40 7.04 -2.53
C CYS A 43 3.52 6.94 -3.57
N PHE A 44 3.20 7.21 -4.83
CA PHE A 44 4.19 7.27 -5.91
C PHE A 44 3.91 8.46 -6.84
N ASN A 45 4.87 9.35 -7.00
CA ASN A 45 4.72 10.62 -7.73
C ASN A 45 3.51 11.45 -7.25
N GLY A 46 3.25 11.46 -5.93
CA GLY A 46 2.14 12.21 -5.34
C GLY A 46 0.74 11.64 -5.63
N GLN A 47 0.66 10.42 -6.15
CA GLN A 47 -0.59 9.69 -6.30
C GLN A 47 -0.63 8.57 -5.26
N ASP A 48 -1.79 8.42 -4.62
CA ASP A 48 -2.04 7.33 -3.67
C ASP A 48 -2.52 6.10 -4.47
N PHE A 49 -2.03 4.93 -4.08
CA PHE A 49 -2.33 3.66 -4.72
C PHE A 49 -2.75 2.62 -3.71
N ASP A 50 -3.78 1.87 -4.10
CA ASP A 50 -4.28 0.72 -3.36
C ASP A 50 -3.71 -0.58 -3.90
N PHE A 51 -3.53 -1.50 -2.98
CA PHE A 51 -3.00 -2.83 -3.24
C PHE A 51 -4.12 -3.86 -3.22
N PHE A 52 -4.25 -4.58 -4.34
CA PHE A 52 -5.26 -5.62 -4.51
C PHE A 52 -4.67 -6.94 -4.01
N TRP A 53 -4.71 -7.12 -2.70
CA TRP A 53 -4.14 -8.26 -1.99
C TRP A 53 -4.92 -9.55 -2.29
N GLU A 54 -4.57 -10.25 -3.36
CA GLU A 54 -5.22 -11.52 -3.72
C GLU A 54 -4.76 -12.66 -2.80
N ASP A 55 -3.50 -12.64 -2.36
CA ASP A 55 -2.96 -13.58 -1.37
C ASP A 55 -3.01 -13.01 0.06
N GLU A 56 -3.86 -13.61 0.90
CA GLU A 56 -4.02 -13.19 2.29
C GLU A 56 -2.78 -13.44 3.17
N GLN A 57 -2.02 -14.52 2.93
CA GLN A 57 -0.81 -14.79 3.71
C GLN A 57 0.28 -13.76 3.41
N LEU A 58 0.43 -13.43 2.12
CA LEU A 58 1.36 -12.39 1.69
C LEU A 58 0.97 -11.03 2.28
N ARG A 59 -0.31 -10.68 2.22
CA ARG A 59 -0.86 -9.45 2.83
C ARG A 59 -0.46 -9.32 4.29
N LEU A 60 -0.68 -10.38 5.08
CA LEU A 60 -0.35 -10.40 6.50
C LEU A 60 1.15 -10.25 6.75
N ALA A 61 1.98 -10.89 5.92
CA ALA A 61 3.44 -10.80 6.01
C ALA A 61 3.94 -9.38 5.71
N VAL A 62 3.46 -8.74 4.65
CA VAL A 62 3.83 -7.36 4.30
C VAL A 62 3.35 -6.39 5.38
N LEU A 63 2.14 -6.58 5.90
CA LEU A 63 1.58 -5.73 6.94
C LEU A 63 2.40 -5.82 8.23
N ALA A 64 2.81 -7.03 8.62
CA ALA A 64 3.71 -7.24 9.74
C ALA A 64 5.10 -6.59 9.50
N PHE A 65 5.64 -6.71 8.29
CA PHE A 65 6.91 -6.09 7.91
C PHE A 65 6.86 -4.56 8.01
N LEU A 66 5.85 -3.92 7.44
CA LEU A 66 5.68 -2.46 7.46
C LEU A 66 5.44 -1.94 8.89
N LYS A 67 4.64 -2.65 9.70
CA LYS A 67 4.49 -2.34 11.14
C LYS A 67 5.83 -2.39 11.86
N LYS A 68 6.64 -3.42 11.63
CA LYS A 68 7.97 -3.56 12.25
C LYS A 68 8.93 -2.44 11.82
N ARG A 69 8.77 -1.92 10.60
CA ARG A 69 9.54 -0.78 10.06
C ARG A 69 9.05 0.57 10.57
N GLY A 70 7.92 0.64 11.29
CA GLY A 70 7.36 1.86 11.82
C GLY A 70 6.55 2.67 10.79
N ALA A 71 5.93 2.01 9.81
CA ALA A 71 5.04 2.67 8.86
C ALA A 71 3.93 3.45 9.60
N ARG A 72 3.63 4.67 9.11
CA ARG A 72 2.57 5.51 9.67
C ARG A 72 1.19 4.89 9.41
N ILE A 73 0.27 5.08 10.34
CA ILE A 73 -1.15 4.74 10.18
C ILE A 73 -1.92 6.01 9.88
N VAL A 74 -2.75 6.00 8.83
CA VAL A 74 -3.60 7.13 8.44
C VAL A 74 -5.06 6.72 8.31
N PRO A 75 -6.01 7.66 8.48
CA PRO A 75 -7.42 7.41 8.23
C PRO A 75 -7.69 7.19 6.74
N TYR A 76 -8.66 6.32 6.43
CA TYR A 76 -9.18 6.14 5.07
C TYR A 76 -9.63 7.46 4.45
N LYS A 77 -9.21 7.72 3.22
CA LYS A 77 -9.71 8.85 2.41
C LYS A 77 -10.86 8.36 1.53
N ASP A 78 -12.06 8.89 1.74
CA ASP A 78 -13.24 8.70 0.88
C ASP A 78 -13.04 9.20 -0.57
#